data_AF-A0A1M6PYD9-F1
#
_entry.id   AF-A0A1M6PYD9-F1
#
_cell.length_a   1.000
_cell.length_b   1.000
_cell.length_c   1.000
_cell.angle_alpha   90.00
_cell.angle_beta   90.00
_cell.angle_gamma   90.00
#
_symmetry.space_group_name_H-M   'P 1'
#
loop_
_entity.id
_entity.type
_entity.pdbx_description
1 polymer ?
#
loop_
_entity_poly.entity_id
_entity_poly.type
_entity_poly.pdbx_seq_one_letter_code
_entity_poly.pdbx_strand_id
1 'polypeptide(L)'
;MARKLITSLTLQETKELAKVCKFNFNDEELIQIQNKINNILIEVKKLLELELKEEENYNTSNNCLRKDVNGKSLSIEEVFANTKNRDGDYFIYR
;
A
#
# COMPACT_ATOMS: atom_id res chain seq x y z
N MET A 1 11.72 22.94 0.23
CA MET A 1 10.31 23.08 0.65
C MET A 1 10.10 22.22 1.88
N ALA A 2 9.78 22.81 3.03
CA ALA A 2 9.46 22.02 4.22
C ALA A 2 8.15 21.26 3.97
N ARG A 3 8.19 19.92 3.94
CA ARG A 3 6.98 19.10 3.89
C ARG A 3 6.20 19.37 5.19
N LYS A 4 4.95 19.84 5.07
CA LYS A 4 4.04 19.95 6.21
C LYS A 4 3.82 18.54 6.75
N LEU A 5 4.36 18.26 7.93
CA LEU A 5 4.19 16.96 8.59
C LEU A 5 2.76 16.84 9.08
N ILE A 6 2.09 15.75 8.67
CA ILE A 6 0.72 15.45 9.07
C ILE A 6 0.78 14.80 10.45
N THR A 7 0.35 15.52 11.47
CA THR A 7 0.35 15.05 12.86
C THR A 7 -1.01 14.50 13.31
N SER A 8 -2.04 14.68 12.48
CA SER A 8 -3.38 14.14 12.66
C SER A 8 -4.13 14.22 11.35
N LEU A 9 -5.04 13.28 11.12
CA LEU A 9 -5.96 13.26 9.99
C LEU A 9 -7.37 13.67 10.43
N THR A 10 -7.99 14.46 9.58
CA THR A 10 -9.44 14.71 9.57
C THR A 10 -10.19 13.48 9.03
N LEU A 11 -11.51 13.45 9.24
CA LEU A 11 -12.36 12.39 8.69
C LEU A 11 -12.33 12.40 7.15
N GLN A 12 -12.24 13.58 6.54
CA GLN A 12 -12.15 13.72 5.09
C GLN A 12 -10.84 13.16 4.55
N GLU A 13 -9.71 13.45 5.17
CA GLU A 13 -8.41 12.87 4.78
C GLU A 13 -8.39 11.35 5.00
N THR A 14 -9.09 10.85 6.04
CA THR A 14 -9.25 9.41 6.28
C THR A 14 -10.08 8.75 5.17
N LYS A 15 -11.15 9.42 4.70
CA LYS A 15 -11.95 8.98 3.54
C LYS A 15 -11.12 8.93 2.26
N GLU A 16 -10.30 9.95 2.03
CA GLU A 16 -9.40 10.01 0.88
C GLU A 16 -8.33 8.92 0.91
N LEU A 17 -7.74 8.67 2.08
CA LEU A 17 -6.78 7.59 2.29
C LEU A 17 -7.42 6.21 2.01
N ALA A 18 -8.62 5.97 2.56
CA ALA A 18 -9.36 4.73 2.30
C ALA A 18 -9.60 4.52 0.80
N LYS A 19 -9.97 5.58 0.08
CA LYS A 19 -10.16 5.55 -1.38
C LYS A 19 -8.88 5.19 -2.13
N VAL A 20 -7.74 5.77 -1.78
CA VAL A 20 -6.44 5.45 -2.39
C VAL A 20 -6.06 3.99 -2.15
N CYS A 21 -6.34 3.49 -0.95
CA CYS A 21 -6.11 2.10 -0.58
C CYS A 21 -7.18 1.11 -1.10
N LYS A 22 -8.21 1.60 -1.80
CA LYS A 22 -9.38 0.81 -2.27
C LYS A 22 -10.13 0.08 -1.14
N PHE A 23 -10.14 0.65 0.06
CA PHE A 23 -10.99 0.18 1.15
C PHE A 23 -12.35 0.89 1.12
N ASN A 24 -13.41 0.12 1.36
CA ASN A 24 -14.76 0.66 1.49
C ASN A 24 -15.21 0.51 2.94
N PHE A 25 -15.33 1.62 3.64
CA PHE A 25 -15.72 1.69 5.05
C PHE A 25 -17.02 2.47 5.17
N ASN A 26 -17.87 2.06 6.11
CA ASN A 26 -18.99 2.90 6.53
C ASN A 26 -18.51 4.07 7.42
N ASP A 27 -19.40 5.01 7.73
CA ASP A 27 -19.05 6.20 8.50
C ASP A 27 -18.58 5.89 9.93
N GLU A 28 -19.13 4.87 10.58
CA GLU A 28 -18.71 4.45 11.93
C GLU A 28 -17.30 3.85 11.92
N GLU A 29 -17.01 2.99 10.95
CA GLU A 29 -15.69 2.40 10.72
C GLU A 29 -14.65 3.47 10.43
N LEU A 30 -15.00 4.47 9.62
CA LEU A 30 -14.10 5.59 9.31
C LEU A 30 -13.72 6.40 10.54
N ILE A 31 -14.65 6.64 11.46
CA ILE A 31 -14.35 7.33 12.72
C ILE A 31 -13.40 6.48 13.58
N GLN A 32 -13.64 5.17 13.67
CA GLN A 32 -12.76 4.28 14.42
C GLN A 32 -11.35 4.23 13.82
N ILE A 33 -11.25 4.17 12.50
CA ILE A 33 -9.98 4.14 11.77
C ILE A 33 -9.25 5.46 11.93
N GLN A 34 -9.94 6.59 11.79
CA GLN A 34 -9.37 7.92 12.02
C GLN A 34 -8.70 8.00 13.40
N ASN A 35 -9.41 7.56 14.45
CA ASN A 35 -8.88 7.56 15.81
C ASN A 35 -7.65 6.65 15.95
N LYS A 36 -7.70 5.43 15.39
CA LYS A 36 -6.58 4.49 15.42
C LYS A 36 -5.35 5.04 14.68
N ILE A 37 -5.53 5.61 13.50
CA ILE A 37 -4.43 6.21 12.73
C ILE A 37 -3.84 7.40 13.48
N ASN A 38 -4.68 8.27 14.04
CA ASN A 38 -4.20 9.41 14.83
C ASN A 38 -3.37 8.97 16.03
N ASN A 39 -3.76 7.90 16.72
CA ASN A 39 -2.95 7.32 17.80
C ASN A 39 -1.60 6.81 17.29
N ILE A 40 -1.56 6.16 16.13
CA ILE A 40 -0.31 5.70 15.51
C ILE A 40 0.58 6.91 15.14
N LEU A 41 0.00 7.97 14.57
CA LEU A 41 0.74 9.18 14.20
C LEU A 41 1.36 9.89 15.42
N ILE A 42 0.68 9.86 16.57
CA ILE A 42 1.21 10.37 17.84
C ILE A 42 2.45 9.57 18.26
N GLU A 43 2.43 8.24 18.13
CA GLU A 43 3.58 7.40 18.46
C GLU A 43 4.75 7.63 17.49
N VAL A 44 4.46 7.72 16.18
CA VAL A 44 5.47 8.01 15.15
C VAL A 44 6.11 9.39 15.34
N LYS A 45 5.37 10.36 15.91
CA LYS A 45 5.91 11.70 16.20
C LYS A 45 7.15 11.65 17.10
N LYS A 46 7.26 10.67 18.00
CA LYS A 46 8.44 10.49 18.87
C LYS A 46 9.73 10.30 18.06
N LEU A 47 9.64 9.75 16.85
CA LEU A 47 10.77 9.56 15.95
C LEU A 47 11.27 10.88 15.33
N LEU A 48 10.45 11.93 15.32
CA LEU A 48 10.85 13.26 14.81
C LEU A 48 11.74 14.03 15.78
N GLU A 49 11.77 13.63 17.06
CA GLU A 49 12.63 14.24 18.07
C GLU A 49 14.10 13.79 17.91
N LEU A 50 14.35 12.80 17.04
CA LEU A 50 15.68 12.33 16.70
C LEU A 50 16.26 13.21 15.60
N GLU A 51 17.46 13.75 15.81
CA GLU A 51 18.25 14.35 14.74
C GLU A 51 18.76 13.23 13.83
N LEU A 52 18.03 12.98 12.75
CA LEU A 52 18.45 12.04 11.71
C LEU A 52 19.42 12.76 10.78
N LYS A 53 20.65 12.26 10.69
CA LYS A 53 21.56 12.64 9.61
C LYS A 53 21.00 12.08 8.30
N GLU A 54 21.07 12.85 7.21
CA GLU A 54 20.81 12.32 5.87
C GLU A 54 21.84 11.22 5.61
N GLU A 55 21.44 9.95 5.77
CA GLU A 55 22.19 8.84 5.23
C GLU A 55 21.97 8.81 3.72
N GLU A 56 23.06 8.66 2.96
CA GLU A 56 22.98 8.32 1.56
C GLU A 56 22.15 7.04 1.42
N ASN A 57 21.16 7.05 0.52
CA ASN A 57 20.35 5.86 0.27
C ASN A 57 21.28 4.70 -0.14
N TYR A 58 21.59 3.81 0.80
CA TYR A 58 22.36 2.59 0.56
C TYR A 58 21.50 1.56 -0.17
N ASN A 59 21.09 1.87 -1.40
CA ASN A 59 20.77 0.84 -2.37
C ASN A 59 22.10 0.25 -2.86
N THR A 60 22.69 -0.64 -2.06
CA THR A 60 23.90 -1.41 -2.41
C THR A 60 23.64 -2.47 -3.48
N SER A 61 22.41 -2.55 -3.99
CA SER A 61 22.01 -3.46 -5.04
C SER A 61 22.56 -3.01 -6.39
N ASN A 62 23.47 -3.81 -6.95
CA ASN A 62 23.79 -3.76 -8.37
C ASN A 62 22.58 -4.19 -9.21
N ASN A 63 22.50 -3.72 -10.46
CA ASN A 63 21.43 -4.09 -11.38
C ASN A 63 21.37 -5.63 -11.57
N CYS A 64 20.30 -6.26 -11.08
CA CYS A 64 20.04 -7.68 -11.30
C CYS A 64 19.18 -7.84 -12.57
N LEU A 65 19.83 -7.95 -13.73
CA LEU A 65 19.16 -8.10 -15.02
C LEU A 65 18.83 -9.57 -15.32
N ARG A 66 17.58 -9.84 -15.69
CA ARG A 66 17.15 -11.16 -16.18
C ARG A 66 17.57 -11.34 -17.64
N LYS A 67 18.06 -12.52 -18.00
CA LYS A 67 18.31 -12.91 -19.41
C LYS A 67 17.01 -12.94 -20.20
N ASP A 68 17.06 -12.51 -21.45
CA ASP A 68 15.91 -12.58 -22.36
C ASP A 68 15.75 -13.99 -22.95
N VAL A 69 15.15 -14.89 -22.15
CA VAL A 69 14.86 -16.27 -22.53
C VAL A 69 13.41 -16.62 -22.19
N ASN A 70 12.79 -17.48 -23.00
CA ASN A 70 11.44 -17.97 -22.75
C ASN A 70 11.40 -18.85 -21.50
N GLY A 71 10.56 -18.48 -20.53
CA GLY A 71 10.23 -19.29 -19.36
C GLY A 71 9.01 -20.18 -19.60
N LYS A 72 8.88 -21.25 -18.80
CA LYS A 72 7.66 -22.08 -18.80
C LYS A 72 6.48 -21.25 -18.25
N SER A 73 5.39 -21.17 -19.01
CA SER A 73 4.12 -20.60 -18.53
C SER A 73 3.37 -21.63 -17.70
N LEU A 74 2.58 -21.17 -16.74
CA LEU A 74 1.63 -22.00 -16.00
C LEU A 74 0.54 -22.54 -16.95
N SER A 75 -0.04 -23.70 -16.63
CA SER A 75 -1.23 -24.19 -17.34
C SER A 75 -2.44 -23.30 -17.06
N ILE A 76 -3.45 -23.35 -17.93
CA ILE A 76 -4.71 -22.61 -17.74
C ILE A 76 -5.35 -22.99 -16.39
N GLU A 77 -5.34 -24.27 -16.04
CA GLU A 77 -5.86 -24.79 -14.78
C GLU A 77 -5.11 -24.21 -13.57
N GLU A 78 -3.78 -24.12 -13.65
CA GLU A 78 -2.94 -23.54 -12.61
C GLU A 78 -3.18 -22.03 -12.45
N VAL A 79 -3.33 -21.30 -13.56
CA VAL A 79 -3.61 -19.84 -13.57
C VAL A 79 -4.93 -19.52 -12.87
N PHE A 80 -5.97 -20.33 -13.11
CA PHE A 80 -7.32 -20.10 -12.56
C PHE A 80 -7.60 -20.87 -11.26
N ALA A 81 -6.63 -21.59 -10.68
CA ALA A 81 -6.83 -22.44 -9.50
C ALA A 81 -7.45 -21.69 -8.30
N ASN A 82 -7.22 -20.39 -8.20
CA ASN A 82 -7.68 -19.55 -7.09
C ASN A 82 -8.98 -18.78 -7.37
N THR A 83 -9.64 -18.97 -8.52
CA THR A 83 -10.87 -18.22 -8.82
C THR A 83 -11.86 -18.99 -9.71
N LYS A 84 -13.14 -18.76 -9.47
CA LYS A 84 -14.23 -19.20 -10.36
C LYS A 84 -14.75 -18.07 -11.26
N ASN A 85 -14.24 -16.85 -11.07
CA ASN A 85 -14.59 -15.69 -11.87
C ASN A 85 -13.81 -15.73 -13.19
N ARG A 86 -14.21 -16.64 -14.08
CA ARG A 86 -13.68 -16.73 -15.44
C ARG A 86 -14.79 -16.96 -16.46
N ASP A 87 -14.57 -16.45 -17.66
CA ASP A 87 -15.34 -16.79 -18.86
C ASP A 87 -14.36 -17.36 -19.90
N GLY A 88 -14.46 -18.66 -20.19
CA GLY A 88 -13.41 -19.39 -20.91
C GLY A 88 -12.03 -19.20 -20.24
N ASP A 89 -11.11 -18.62 -21.00
CA ASP A 89 -9.72 -18.36 -20.59
C ASP A 89 -9.50 -16.90 -20.14
N TYR A 90 -10.56 -16.17 -19.79
CA TYR A 90 -10.51 -14.78 -19.35
C TYR A 90 -10.89 -14.63 -17.88
N PHE A 91 -10.17 -13.79 -17.13
CA PHE A 91 -10.63 -13.31 -15.82
C PHE A 91 -11.77 -12.31 -16.02
N ILE A 92 -12.88 -12.50 -15.29
CA ILE A 92 -13.96 -11.51 -15.25
C ILE A 92 -13.89 -10.74 -13.92
N TYR A 93 -13.86 -9.41 -14.02
CA TYR A 93 -13.99 -8.51 -12.87
C TYR A 93 -15.43 -7.98 -12.81
N ARG A 94 -16.01 -7.97 -11.61
CA ARG A 94 -17.22 -7.20 -11.31
C ARG A 94 -16.84 -5.98 -10.47
#